data_AF-A0A6N6T5S0-F1
#
_entry.id   AF-A0A6N6T5S0-F1
#
_cell.length_a   1.000
_cell.length_b   1.000
_cell.length_c   1.000
_cell.angle_alpha   90.00
_cell.angle_beta   90.00
_cell.angle_gamma   90.00
#
_symmetry.space_group_name_H-M   'P 1'
#
loop_
_entity.id
_entity.type
_entity.pdbx_description
1 polymer ?
#
loop_
_entity_poly.entity_id
_entity_poly.type
_entity_poly.pdbx_seq_one_letter_code
_entity_poly.pdbx_strand_id
1 'polypeptide(L)'
;MNTQRISVILTILSLFLFTNLAAPDVRSPTHSFTILNVPGATYTNARSINDNGQVAGYYRDGSHYHSFVYSNGTFTTFDVPGATDTEACSINNNGQVAGYYRDGSHYHSFVYSNGTFTTLDAPGATSTYASSINASGQVVGTYWDGSHSHGFVYSNRTFTAFDDPYTISIHPSSINASGQVVGSYWDGSHDHGFVYSNGTFTSLDVPGATKTYARSINASGQVTGGYSDGTFQNSHGFLYSKGTFTILDVPGATYGTYPASLNASGQVTGTYCKAALSEIETTDCPGFVYSDGTFTTLDIPHAMRISPTIINASGQVVGSYYDGGYGPGRPYSFIATPVCAAPTVTIHTLTTAPQGGFRITGSITDDGAPLCALVLANGQFLFTCGDPLPKGDFDLTVPVDDQGQITLFGFSSGLAPFQQTLGPGALPASVNATSCATPKVTYTTAAAPEGRFRLTGSITLGGDPLCALVLANGQFLFTCGDPLPKGDFDLTVPLNGYGQITLFGFSAGLLPFQQTFSPAPSTSP
;
A
#
# COMPACT_ATOMS: atom_id res chain seq x y z
N MET A 1 73.40 -23.24 41.21
CA MET A 1 73.45 -24.38 40.28
C MET A 1 72.11 -25.11 40.36
N ASN A 2 71.49 -25.35 39.18
CA ASN A 2 70.26 -26.13 38.89
C ASN A 2 70.08 -27.40 39.76
N THR A 3 68.90 -27.98 40.05
CA THR A 3 67.67 -28.21 39.24
C THR A 3 66.59 -28.88 40.11
N GLN A 4 65.29 -28.60 39.87
CA GLN A 4 64.07 -29.47 39.94
C GLN A 4 62.85 -28.62 40.37
N ARG A 5 62.00 -28.13 39.45
CA ARG A 5 60.82 -28.77 38.80
C ARG A 5 59.73 -29.24 39.77
N ILE A 6 58.68 -28.43 39.93
CA ILE A 6 57.27 -28.90 39.98
C ILE A 6 56.40 -27.84 39.28
N SER A 7 56.00 -28.12 38.03
CA SER A 7 54.90 -27.43 37.34
C SER A 7 53.71 -28.38 37.34
N VAL A 8 52.63 -27.99 38.02
CA VAL A 8 51.34 -28.69 38.00
C VAL A 8 50.58 -28.23 36.75
N ILE A 9 50.27 -29.18 35.87
CA ILE A 9 49.38 -29.01 34.72
C ILE A 9 47.94 -29.04 35.25
N LEU A 10 47.23 -27.91 35.18
CA LEU A 10 45.76 -27.87 35.27
C LEU A 10 45.22 -27.60 33.85
N THR A 11 44.79 -28.66 33.18
CA THR A 11 43.96 -28.57 31.98
C THR A 11 42.55 -28.13 32.39
N ILE A 12 42.24 -26.85 32.23
CA ILE A 12 40.86 -26.35 32.29
C ILE A 12 40.20 -26.71 30.97
N LEU A 13 39.26 -27.65 31.05
CA LEU A 13 38.30 -27.98 30.01
C LEU A 13 37.39 -26.76 29.81
N SER A 14 37.74 -25.86 28.89
CA SER A 14 36.88 -24.76 28.47
C SER A 14 35.72 -25.35 27.67
N LEU A 15 34.60 -25.56 28.37
CA LEU A 15 33.28 -25.78 27.80
C LEU A 15 32.97 -24.59 26.88
N PHE A 16 33.19 -24.74 25.58
CA PHE A 16 32.66 -23.82 24.58
C PHE A 16 31.14 -23.95 24.62
N LEU A 17 30.49 -23.12 25.43
CA LEU A 17 29.12 -22.72 25.21
C LEU A 17 29.11 -22.03 23.84
N PHE A 18 28.82 -22.79 22.79
CA PHE A 18 28.27 -22.21 21.57
C PHE A 18 26.92 -21.60 21.98
N THR A 19 26.96 -20.34 22.40
CA THR A 19 25.80 -19.48 22.23
C THR A 19 25.53 -19.51 20.73
N ASN A 20 24.42 -20.14 20.35
CA ASN A 20 23.81 -19.90 19.05
C ASN A 20 23.51 -18.41 19.01
N LEU A 21 24.48 -17.60 18.58
CA LEU A 21 24.20 -16.37 17.88
C LEU A 21 23.43 -16.82 16.65
N ALA A 22 22.10 -16.86 16.78
CA ALA A 22 21.25 -16.82 15.61
C ALA A 22 21.82 -15.67 14.77
N ALA A 23 22.30 -15.99 13.56
CA ALA A 23 22.59 -14.94 12.60
C ALA A 23 21.35 -14.03 12.57
N PRO A 24 21.50 -12.70 12.57
CA PRO A 24 20.36 -11.83 12.39
C PRO A 24 19.62 -12.34 11.16
N ASP A 25 18.34 -12.64 11.34
CA ASP A 25 17.46 -13.13 10.30
C ASP A 25 17.50 -12.06 9.20
N VAL A 26 18.25 -12.31 8.12
CA VAL A 26 18.37 -11.37 7.00
C VAL A 26 17.06 -11.50 6.24
N ARG A 27 16.02 -10.86 6.76
CA ARG A 27 14.72 -10.79 6.11
C ARG A 27 14.92 -10.09 4.78
N SER A 28 14.36 -10.67 3.72
CA SER A 28 14.33 -10.04 2.42
C SER A 28 13.63 -8.67 2.52
N PRO A 29 14.16 -7.62 1.86
CA PRO A 29 13.55 -6.29 1.93
C PRO A 29 12.13 -6.35 1.37
N THR A 30 11.13 -5.94 2.15
CA THR A 30 9.73 -5.91 1.75
C THR A 30 9.41 -4.75 0.81
N HIS A 31 10.28 -3.73 0.76
CA HIS A 31 10.17 -2.56 -0.09
C HIS A 31 11.52 -2.21 -0.70
N SER A 32 11.48 -1.70 -1.93
CA SER A 32 12.60 -1.08 -2.62
C SER A 32 12.42 0.43 -2.56
N PHE A 33 13.52 1.16 -2.37
CA PHE A 33 13.46 2.60 -2.17
C PHE A 33 14.12 3.34 -3.33
N THR A 34 13.36 4.24 -3.94
CA THR A 34 13.86 5.21 -4.91
C THR A 34 13.96 6.57 -4.22
N ILE A 35 15.16 7.14 -4.15
CA ILE A 35 15.36 8.47 -3.57
C ILE A 35 14.99 9.53 -4.61
N LEU A 36 14.13 10.47 -4.23
CA LEU A 36 13.70 11.58 -5.06
C LEU A 36 14.49 12.83 -4.67
N ASN A 37 15.44 13.19 -5.52
CA ASN A 37 16.20 14.43 -5.41
C ASN A 37 16.11 15.18 -6.74
N VAL A 38 15.44 16.33 -6.72
CA VAL A 38 15.45 17.23 -7.88
C VAL A 38 16.89 17.72 -8.11
N PRO A 39 17.45 17.62 -9.33
CA PRO A 39 18.81 18.08 -9.61
C PRO A 39 19.01 19.56 -9.22
N GLY A 40 20.05 19.84 -8.44
CA GLY A 40 20.36 21.20 -7.96
C GLY A 40 19.59 21.63 -6.70
N ALA A 41 18.61 20.85 -6.24
CA ALA A 41 17.85 21.18 -5.06
C ALA A 41 18.65 20.94 -3.77
N THR A 42 18.46 21.84 -2.80
CA THR A 42 18.93 21.70 -1.41
C THR A 42 17.94 20.91 -0.55
N TYR A 43 16.70 20.79 -1.01
CA TYR A 43 15.58 20.16 -0.32
C TYR A 43 14.58 19.66 -1.37
N THR A 44 14.08 18.44 -1.24
CA THR A 44 12.99 17.90 -2.06
C THR A 44 11.95 17.28 -1.13
N ASN A 45 10.68 17.63 -1.30
CA ASN A 45 9.56 17.09 -0.53
C ASN A 45 8.47 16.56 -1.45
N ALA A 46 8.34 15.24 -1.49
CA ALA A 46 7.29 14.56 -2.22
C ALA A 46 6.03 14.46 -1.34
N ARG A 47 4.95 15.10 -1.80
CA ARG A 47 3.71 15.30 -1.02
C ARG A 47 2.62 14.31 -1.38
N SER A 48 2.52 13.91 -2.65
CA SER A 48 1.41 13.13 -3.18
C SER A 48 1.84 12.19 -4.31
N ILE A 49 1.17 11.04 -4.47
CA ILE A 49 1.36 10.07 -5.55
C ILE A 49 -0.02 9.61 -6.05
N ASN A 50 -0.19 9.52 -7.37
CA ASN A 50 -1.41 9.00 -7.97
C ASN A 50 -1.26 7.50 -8.35
N ASP A 51 -2.34 6.89 -8.83
CA ASP A 51 -2.36 5.46 -9.18
C ASP A 51 -1.56 5.13 -10.46
N ASN A 52 -1.16 6.15 -11.24
CA ASN A 52 -0.24 6.02 -12.37
C ASN A 52 1.23 6.11 -11.94
N GLY A 53 1.52 6.18 -10.63
CA GLY A 53 2.88 6.32 -10.10
C GLY A 53 3.50 7.70 -10.30
N GLN A 54 2.70 8.72 -10.62
CA GLN A 54 3.18 10.10 -10.75
C GLN A 54 3.19 10.76 -9.38
N VAL A 55 4.31 11.39 -9.02
CA VAL A 55 4.53 12.00 -7.71
C VAL A 55 4.55 13.51 -7.85
N ALA A 56 3.70 14.22 -7.11
CA ALA A 56 3.74 15.67 -7.01
C ALA A 56 4.36 16.13 -5.69
N GLY A 57 5.09 17.23 -5.73
CA GLY A 57 5.73 17.81 -4.57
C GLY A 57 6.42 19.12 -4.90
N TYR A 58 7.29 19.57 -4.01
CA TYR A 58 8.06 20.79 -4.19
C TYR A 58 9.50 20.61 -3.73
N TYR A 59 10.39 21.46 -4.24
CA TYR A 59 11.81 21.46 -3.94
C TYR A 59 12.30 22.89 -3.70
N ARG A 60 13.51 23.04 -3.16
CA ARG A 60 14.12 24.35 -2.90
C ARG A 60 15.53 24.40 -3.47
N ASP A 61 15.84 25.37 -4.32
CA ASP A 61 17.16 25.58 -4.93
C ASP A 61 17.75 26.96 -4.58
N GLY A 62 17.65 27.35 -3.31
CA GLY A 62 18.06 28.66 -2.84
C GLY A 62 17.11 29.13 -1.76
N SER A 63 16.48 30.30 -1.94
CA SER A 63 15.45 30.82 -1.05
C SER A 63 14.03 30.42 -1.42
N HIS A 64 13.77 30.00 -2.65
CA HIS A 64 12.43 29.82 -3.22
C HIS A 64 12.01 28.35 -3.28
N TYR A 65 10.71 28.09 -3.11
CA TYR A 65 10.11 26.79 -3.37
C TYR A 65 9.54 26.68 -4.78
N HIS A 66 9.85 25.58 -5.43
CA HIS A 66 9.44 25.25 -6.79
C HIS A 66 8.65 23.95 -6.80
N SER A 67 7.65 23.83 -7.66
CA SER A 67 6.86 22.60 -7.76
C SER A 67 7.43 21.62 -8.79
N PHE A 68 7.17 20.33 -8.58
CA PHE A 68 7.52 19.29 -9.54
C PHE A 68 6.46 18.20 -9.64
N VAL A 69 6.42 17.53 -10.80
CA VAL A 69 5.87 16.20 -10.98
C VAL A 69 7.00 15.27 -11.41
N TYR A 70 7.18 14.16 -10.70
CA TYR A 70 8.07 13.07 -11.06
C TYR A 70 7.25 11.94 -11.70
N SER A 71 7.66 11.49 -12.89
CA SER A 71 7.02 10.39 -13.60
C SER A 71 8.07 9.67 -14.46
N ASN A 72 8.07 8.34 -14.40
CA ASN A 72 8.94 7.48 -15.22
C ASN A 72 10.42 7.90 -15.21
N GLY A 73 10.97 8.20 -14.02
CA GLY A 73 12.38 8.60 -13.87
C GLY A 73 12.68 10.06 -14.16
N THR A 74 11.69 10.88 -14.54
CA THR A 74 11.91 12.26 -14.99
C THR A 74 11.16 13.25 -14.09
N PHE A 75 11.85 14.33 -13.69
CA PHE A 75 11.23 15.48 -13.04
C PHE A 75 10.79 16.52 -14.07
N THR A 76 9.54 16.95 -13.99
CA THR A 76 9.01 18.14 -14.67
C THR A 76 8.72 19.20 -13.62
N THR A 77 9.42 20.34 -13.68
CA THR A 77 9.24 21.44 -12.72
C THR A 77 8.35 22.53 -13.31
N PHE A 78 7.66 23.27 -12.44
CA PHE A 78 6.78 24.36 -12.84
C PHE A 78 6.58 25.34 -11.69
N ASP A 79 6.41 26.61 -12.05
CA ASP A 79 6.14 27.71 -11.13
C ASP A 79 4.99 28.56 -11.67
N VAL A 80 4.19 29.11 -10.76
CA VAL A 80 3.20 30.12 -11.14
C VAL A 80 3.94 31.39 -11.56
N PRO A 81 3.67 31.95 -12.75
CA PRO A 81 4.35 33.16 -13.21
C PRO A 81 4.20 34.34 -12.22
N GLY A 82 5.32 34.88 -11.76
CA GLY A 82 5.35 36.01 -10.81
C GLY A 82 5.28 35.62 -9.33
N ALA A 83 5.12 34.33 -9.00
CA ALA A 83 5.16 33.84 -7.62
C ALA A 83 6.60 33.83 -7.06
N THR A 84 6.72 34.05 -5.76
CA THR A 84 7.96 33.82 -4.99
C THR A 84 8.13 32.36 -4.60
N ASP A 85 7.02 31.66 -4.35
CA ASP A 85 7.01 30.24 -3.98
C ASP A 85 5.84 29.55 -4.68
N THR A 86 6.04 28.34 -5.20
CA THR A 86 4.99 27.47 -5.73
C THR A 86 5.10 26.08 -5.13
N GLU A 87 4.10 25.64 -4.36
CA GLU A 87 4.09 24.34 -3.67
C GLU A 87 2.92 23.45 -4.10
N ALA A 88 3.24 22.32 -4.74
CA ALA A 88 2.28 21.27 -5.05
C ALA A 88 2.01 20.38 -3.83
N CYS A 89 0.73 20.17 -3.53
CA CYS A 89 0.28 19.43 -2.35
C CYS A 89 -0.41 18.11 -2.71
N SER A 90 -1.15 18.04 -3.81
CA SER A 90 -1.93 16.85 -4.18
C SER A 90 -1.99 16.66 -5.69
N ILE A 91 -1.98 15.41 -6.15
CA ILE A 91 -2.15 15.04 -7.56
C ILE A 91 -3.25 13.98 -7.71
N ASN A 92 -4.13 14.14 -8.69
CA ASN A 92 -5.14 13.12 -9.00
C ASN A 92 -4.73 12.21 -10.17
N ASN A 93 -5.53 11.17 -10.44
CA ASN A 93 -5.27 10.19 -11.51
C ASN A 93 -5.35 10.77 -12.94
N ASN A 94 -5.91 11.97 -13.11
CA ASN A 94 -5.88 12.70 -14.39
C ASN A 94 -4.62 13.56 -14.55
N GLY A 95 -3.67 13.49 -13.60
CA GLY A 95 -2.45 14.29 -13.60
C GLY A 95 -2.65 15.77 -13.25
N GLN A 96 -3.82 16.12 -12.70
CA GLN A 96 -4.08 17.48 -12.23
C GLN A 96 -3.46 17.65 -10.84
N VAL A 97 -2.77 18.76 -10.64
CA VAL A 97 -2.06 19.08 -9.39
C VAL A 97 -2.76 20.24 -8.70
N ALA A 98 -3.11 20.07 -7.43
CA ALA A 98 -3.56 21.15 -6.56
C ALA A 98 -2.45 21.55 -5.57
N GLY A 99 -2.36 22.84 -5.30
CA GLY A 99 -1.35 23.40 -4.41
C GLY A 99 -1.62 24.87 -4.13
N TYR A 100 -0.60 25.56 -3.64
CA TYR A 100 -0.66 27.00 -3.41
C TYR A 100 0.63 27.69 -3.84
N TYR A 101 0.55 28.98 -4.12
CA TYR A 101 1.67 29.84 -4.43
C TYR A 101 1.60 31.12 -3.62
N ARG A 102 2.72 31.84 -3.55
CA ARG A 102 2.86 33.10 -2.82
C ARG A 102 3.35 34.20 -3.76
N ASP A 103 2.76 35.39 -3.69
CA ASP A 103 3.17 36.56 -4.50
C ASP A 103 3.36 37.82 -3.63
N GLY A 104 4.08 37.68 -2.52
CA GLY A 104 4.29 38.75 -1.55
C GLY A 104 3.93 38.30 -0.14
N SER A 105 2.85 38.82 0.44
CA SER A 105 2.34 38.40 1.76
C SER A 105 1.15 37.45 1.70
N HIS A 106 0.55 37.25 0.52
CA HIS A 106 -0.68 36.47 0.35
C HIS A 106 -0.37 35.09 -0.23
N TYR A 107 -1.21 34.12 0.12
CA TYR A 107 -1.17 32.77 -0.44
C TYR A 107 -2.41 32.53 -1.28
N HIS A 108 -2.18 32.00 -2.47
CA HIS A 108 -3.20 31.73 -3.48
C HIS A 108 -3.21 30.24 -3.77
N SER A 109 -4.38 29.62 -3.84
CA SER A 109 -4.44 28.23 -4.30
C SER A 109 -4.38 28.15 -5.81
N PHE A 110 -3.96 27.00 -6.34
CA PHE A 110 -4.00 26.75 -7.78
C PHE A 110 -4.39 25.32 -8.11
N VAL A 111 -4.91 25.13 -9.33
CA VAL A 111 -4.90 23.85 -10.04
C VAL A 111 -4.02 24.00 -11.27
N TYR A 112 -3.05 23.11 -11.42
CA TYR A 112 -2.22 22.97 -12.60
C TYR A 112 -2.68 21.75 -13.40
N SER A 113 -3.02 21.97 -14.68
CA SER A 113 -3.48 20.91 -15.57
C SER A 113 -3.05 21.22 -16.99
N ASN A 114 -2.41 20.26 -17.65
CA ASN A 114 -1.98 20.35 -19.05
C ASN A 114 -1.20 21.65 -19.37
N GLY A 115 -0.26 22.04 -18.50
CA GLY A 115 0.56 23.24 -18.70
C GLY A 115 -0.11 24.56 -18.30
N THR A 116 -1.35 24.53 -17.81
CA THR A 116 -2.13 25.73 -17.48
C THR A 116 -2.41 25.81 -15.98
N PHE A 117 -2.22 26.99 -15.39
CA PHE A 117 -2.61 27.29 -14.02
C PHE A 117 -4.00 27.92 -13.98
N THR A 118 -4.80 27.50 -13.01
CA THR A 118 -6.04 28.17 -12.60
C THR A 118 -5.90 28.58 -11.14
N THR A 119 -5.82 29.87 -10.86
CA THR A 119 -5.83 30.40 -9.48
C THR A 119 -7.20 30.20 -8.85
N LEU A 120 -7.20 29.73 -7.61
CA LEU A 120 -8.37 29.46 -6.80
C LEU A 120 -8.31 30.35 -5.55
N ASP A 121 -8.93 31.52 -5.63
CA ASP A 121 -9.06 32.42 -4.48
C ASP A 121 -10.50 32.42 -3.99
N ALA A 122 -10.68 32.03 -2.72
CA ALA A 122 -11.98 32.08 -2.09
C ALA A 122 -12.45 33.55 -1.98
N PRO A 123 -13.71 33.89 -2.34
CA PRO A 123 -14.20 35.25 -2.29
C PRO A 123 -14.09 35.86 -0.88
N GLY A 124 -13.45 37.03 -0.77
CA GLY A 124 -13.24 37.72 0.51
C GLY A 124 -12.08 37.18 1.35
N ALA A 125 -11.36 36.16 0.87
CA ALA A 125 -10.20 35.63 1.57
C ALA A 125 -8.95 36.50 1.38
N THR A 126 -8.14 36.56 2.42
CA THR A 126 -6.79 37.09 2.41
C THR A 126 -5.74 36.02 2.07
N SER A 127 -6.06 34.74 2.27
CA SER A 127 -5.21 33.62 1.83
C SER A 127 -6.06 32.38 1.60
N THR A 128 -5.74 31.61 0.57
CA THR A 128 -6.42 30.35 0.21
C THR A 128 -5.39 29.24 0.04
N TYR A 129 -5.55 28.12 0.72
CA TYR A 129 -4.64 26.96 0.69
C TYR A 129 -5.38 25.68 0.29
N ALA A 130 -5.01 25.08 -0.83
CA ALA A 130 -5.51 23.79 -1.27
C ALA A 130 -4.68 22.66 -0.62
N SER A 131 -5.38 21.67 -0.06
CA SER A 131 -4.76 20.50 0.59
C SER A 131 -4.90 19.22 -0.22
N SER A 132 -6.03 19.01 -0.92
CA SER A 132 -6.31 17.76 -1.62
C SER A 132 -7.18 17.97 -2.87
N ILE A 133 -6.99 17.13 -3.88
CA ILE A 133 -7.79 17.07 -5.12
C ILE A 133 -8.24 15.63 -5.41
N ASN A 134 -9.51 15.43 -5.73
CA ASN A 134 -10.02 14.10 -6.10
C ASN A 134 -10.04 13.87 -7.62
N ALA A 135 -10.46 12.67 -8.04
CA ALA A 135 -10.48 12.25 -9.44
C ALA A 135 -11.45 13.06 -10.34
N SER A 136 -12.47 13.71 -9.78
CA SER A 136 -13.38 14.60 -10.53
C SER A 136 -12.87 16.05 -10.60
N GLY A 137 -11.70 16.33 -10.03
CA GLY A 137 -11.09 17.67 -10.02
C GLY A 137 -11.66 18.60 -8.94
N GLN A 138 -12.39 18.06 -7.96
CA GLN A 138 -12.82 18.83 -6.78
C GLN A 138 -11.61 19.06 -5.88
N VAL A 139 -11.43 20.30 -5.45
CA VAL A 139 -10.33 20.71 -4.57
C VAL A 139 -10.89 21.05 -3.20
N VAL A 140 -10.20 20.65 -2.14
CA VAL A 140 -10.52 21.08 -0.78
C VAL A 140 -9.35 21.81 -0.16
N GLY A 141 -9.64 22.60 0.85
CA GLY A 141 -8.62 23.31 1.58
C GLY A 141 -9.20 24.27 2.61
N THR A 142 -8.35 25.20 3.04
CA THR A 142 -8.71 26.23 4.01
C THR A 142 -8.51 27.61 3.39
N TYR A 143 -9.36 28.58 3.72
CA TYR A 143 -9.10 30.00 3.45
C TYR A 143 -9.21 30.84 4.72
N TRP A 144 -8.50 31.97 4.75
CA TRP A 144 -8.51 32.94 5.86
C TRP A 144 -9.25 34.21 5.44
N ASP A 145 -10.30 34.59 6.15
CA ASP A 145 -11.09 35.79 5.85
C ASP A 145 -10.56 37.07 6.52
N GLY A 146 -9.45 36.97 7.24
CA GLY A 146 -8.89 38.05 8.07
C GLY A 146 -9.16 37.87 9.57
N SER A 147 -10.09 36.99 9.94
CA SER A 147 -10.52 36.73 11.32
C SER A 147 -10.53 35.25 11.71
N HIS A 148 -11.03 34.38 10.83
CA HIS A 148 -11.18 32.95 11.05
C HIS A 148 -10.74 32.16 9.82
N SER A 149 -10.43 30.89 10.04
CA SER A 149 -10.13 29.95 8.96
C SER A 149 -11.40 29.15 8.62
N HIS A 150 -11.64 28.97 7.33
CA HIS A 150 -12.83 28.32 6.81
C HIS A 150 -12.47 27.14 5.90
N GLY A 151 -13.22 26.04 6.01
CA GLY A 151 -13.09 24.91 5.11
C GLY A 151 -13.78 25.22 3.79
N PHE A 152 -13.21 24.80 2.65
CA PHE A 152 -13.88 24.93 1.36
C PHE A 152 -13.82 23.67 0.52
N VAL A 153 -14.86 23.46 -0.30
CA VAL A 153 -14.83 22.62 -1.49
C VAL A 153 -14.97 23.53 -2.71
N TYR A 154 -14.00 23.47 -3.61
CA TYR A 154 -14.09 24.07 -4.93
C TYR A 154 -14.50 23.01 -5.95
N SER A 155 -15.65 23.20 -6.57
CA SER A 155 -16.21 22.29 -7.58
C SER A 155 -16.96 23.07 -8.64
N ASN A 156 -16.78 22.74 -9.92
CA ASN A 156 -17.46 23.41 -11.03
C ASN A 156 -17.41 24.95 -10.95
N ARG A 157 -16.21 25.50 -10.67
CA ARG A 157 -15.97 26.94 -10.52
C ARG A 157 -16.71 27.63 -9.37
N THR A 158 -17.22 26.85 -8.42
CA THR A 158 -17.95 27.35 -7.26
C THR A 158 -17.22 26.96 -5.99
N PHE A 159 -17.05 27.92 -5.08
CA PHE A 159 -16.61 27.67 -3.71
C PHE A 159 -17.82 27.43 -2.82
N THR A 160 -17.79 26.32 -2.08
CA THR A 160 -18.72 26.03 -1.00
C THR A 160 -17.93 25.99 0.29
N ALA A 161 -18.17 26.96 1.16
CA ALA A 161 -17.61 26.97 2.51
C ALA A 161 -18.35 25.94 3.39
N PHE A 162 -17.62 25.33 4.33
CA PHE A 162 -18.18 24.47 5.37
C PHE A 162 -17.42 24.69 6.67
N ASP A 163 -18.16 24.93 7.74
CA ASP A 163 -17.63 25.12 9.09
C ASP A 163 -18.64 24.55 10.10
N ASP A 164 -18.18 24.27 11.32
CA ASP A 164 -19.07 24.16 12.47
C ASP A 164 -19.23 25.54 13.14
N PRO A 165 -20.41 25.93 13.64
CA PRO A 165 -20.67 27.27 14.18
C PRO A 165 -19.76 27.70 15.35
N TYR A 166 -19.10 26.75 16.01
CA TYR A 166 -18.20 27.00 17.13
C TYR A 166 -16.72 26.86 16.73
N THR A 167 -16.44 26.65 15.44
CA THR A 167 -15.08 26.45 14.95
C THR A 167 -14.30 27.74 14.92
N ILE A 168 -13.13 27.74 15.56
CA ILE A 168 -12.15 28.82 15.49
C ILE A 168 -11.13 28.55 14.38
N SER A 169 -10.79 27.28 14.14
CA SER A 169 -9.93 26.90 13.02
C SER A 169 -10.28 25.52 12.46
N ILE A 170 -10.22 25.38 11.14
CA ILE A 170 -10.52 24.14 10.42
C ILE A 170 -9.43 23.80 9.39
N HIS A 171 -9.08 22.52 9.31
CA HIS A 171 -8.01 21.99 8.48
C HIS A 171 -8.47 20.74 7.72
N PRO A 172 -9.14 20.90 6.57
CA PRO A 172 -9.45 19.79 5.67
C PRO A 172 -8.17 19.16 5.12
N SER A 173 -8.04 17.85 5.22
CA SER A 173 -6.82 17.11 4.88
C SER A 173 -6.96 16.25 3.62
N SER A 174 -8.15 15.70 3.37
CA SER A 174 -8.35 14.71 2.30
C SER A 174 -9.79 14.72 1.77
N ILE A 175 -9.95 14.45 0.47
CA ILE A 175 -11.23 14.27 -0.21
C ILE A 175 -11.23 12.96 -1.01
N ASN A 176 -12.31 12.18 -0.92
CA ASN A 176 -12.47 10.97 -1.73
C ASN A 176 -13.23 11.21 -3.04
N ALA A 177 -13.37 10.16 -3.84
CA ALA A 177 -14.04 10.21 -5.15
C ALA A 177 -15.55 10.55 -5.09
N SER A 178 -16.21 10.32 -3.96
CA SER A 178 -17.62 10.71 -3.75
C SER A 178 -17.78 12.13 -3.20
N GLY A 179 -16.68 12.87 -3.02
CA GLY A 179 -16.70 14.25 -2.54
C GLY A 179 -16.82 14.38 -1.01
N GLN A 180 -16.60 13.29 -0.27
CA GLN A 180 -16.53 13.33 1.18
C GLN A 180 -15.17 13.86 1.62
N VAL A 181 -15.18 14.78 2.57
CA VAL A 181 -13.99 15.48 3.06
C VAL A 181 -13.75 15.11 4.51
N VAL A 182 -12.49 14.90 4.89
CA VAL A 182 -12.10 14.73 6.28
C VAL A 182 -11.01 15.72 6.67
N GLY A 183 -10.86 15.92 7.97
CA GLY A 183 -9.85 16.80 8.53
C GLY A 183 -9.98 16.91 10.04
N SER A 184 -9.42 17.99 10.58
CA SER A 184 -9.60 18.36 11.98
C SER A 184 -10.07 19.80 12.13
N TYR A 185 -10.73 20.11 13.24
CA TYR A 185 -11.11 21.46 13.61
C TYR A 185 -10.91 21.70 15.11
N TRP A 186 -10.71 22.96 15.49
CA TRP A 186 -10.56 23.44 16.86
C TRP A 186 -11.76 24.30 17.24
N ASP A 187 -12.46 23.92 18.30
CA ASP A 187 -13.68 24.58 18.78
C ASP A 187 -13.41 25.65 19.87
N GLY A 188 -12.14 25.91 20.19
CA GLY A 188 -11.74 26.75 21.31
C GLY A 188 -11.28 25.98 22.54
N SER A 189 -11.56 24.68 22.62
CA SER A 189 -11.21 23.82 23.74
C SER A 189 -10.51 22.52 23.34
N HIS A 190 -10.94 21.86 22.26
CA HIS A 190 -10.45 20.55 21.83
C HIS A 190 -10.23 20.48 20.31
N ASP A 191 -9.30 19.60 19.91
CA ASP A 191 -9.10 19.23 18.51
C ASP A 191 -10.02 18.05 18.17
N HIS A 192 -10.93 18.24 17.23
CA HIS A 192 -11.87 17.24 16.77
C HIS A 192 -11.52 16.75 15.37
N GLY A 193 -11.80 15.48 15.09
CA GLY A 193 -11.88 15.00 13.72
C GLY A 193 -13.20 15.42 13.10
N PHE A 194 -13.29 15.49 11.78
CA PHE A 194 -14.59 15.65 11.11
C PHE A 194 -14.71 14.86 9.81
N VAL A 195 -15.96 14.64 9.41
CA VAL A 195 -16.38 14.20 8.08
C VAL A 195 -17.39 15.23 7.57
N TYR A 196 -17.14 15.81 6.40
CA TYR A 196 -18.10 16.61 5.65
C TYR A 196 -18.57 15.82 4.43
N SER A 197 -19.88 15.61 4.32
CA SER A 197 -20.48 14.78 3.28
C SER A 197 -21.85 15.29 2.91
N ASN A 198 -22.10 15.54 1.62
CA ASN A 198 -23.38 16.00 1.09
C ASN A 198 -23.97 17.23 1.81
N GLY A 199 -23.13 18.20 2.17
CA GLY A 199 -23.55 19.41 2.88
C GLY A 199 -23.62 19.27 4.40
N THR A 200 -23.46 18.06 4.94
CA THR A 200 -23.50 17.80 6.38
C THR A 200 -22.09 17.72 6.95
N PHE A 201 -21.83 18.54 7.97
CA PHE A 201 -20.62 18.47 8.79
C PHE A 201 -20.88 17.58 10.01
N THR A 202 -19.97 16.66 10.34
CA THR A 202 -20.12 15.75 11.49
C THR A 202 -18.78 15.53 12.14
N SER A 203 -18.71 15.72 13.47
CA SER A 203 -17.52 15.39 14.25
C SER A 203 -17.24 13.90 14.22
N LEU A 204 -15.97 13.55 14.08
CA LEU A 204 -15.46 12.18 14.10
C LEU A 204 -14.45 12.07 15.23
N ASP A 205 -14.97 11.82 16.43
CA ASP A 205 -14.15 11.72 17.64
C ASP A 205 -13.99 10.26 18.06
N VAL A 206 -12.76 9.87 18.37
CA VAL A 206 -12.48 8.57 18.98
C VAL A 206 -13.04 8.59 20.41
N PRO A 207 -13.84 7.60 20.82
CA PRO A 207 -14.41 7.57 22.17
C PRO A 207 -13.32 7.61 23.26
N GLY A 208 -13.43 8.58 24.17
CA GLY A 208 -12.46 8.78 25.26
C GLY A 208 -11.20 9.56 24.88
N ALA A 209 -11.05 9.97 23.62
CA ALA A 209 -9.95 10.82 23.20
C ALA A 209 -10.13 12.27 23.68
N THR A 210 -9.02 12.91 24.00
CA THR A 210 -8.93 14.36 24.24
C THR A 210 -8.71 15.14 22.95
N LYS A 211 -8.17 14.48 21.92
CA LYS A 211 -7.93 15.04 20.58
C LYS A 211 -8.10 13.97 19.53
N THR A 212 -8.73 14.29 18.41
CA THR A 212 -8.82 13.42 17.23
C THR A 212 -8.43 14.18 15.97
N TYR A 213 -7.63 13.55 15.10
CA TYR A 213 -7.16 14.12 13.84
C TYR A 213 -7.44 13.14 12.69
N ALA A 214 -8.43 13.41 11.85
CA ALA A 214 -8.65 12.65 10.63
C ALA A 214 -7.72 13.13 9.51
N ARG A 215 -6.94 12.21 8.93
CA ARG A 215 -5.85 12.54 8.00
C ARG A 215 -6.15 12.17 6.55
N SER A 216 -6.83 11.04 6.33
CA SER A 216 -7.07 10.52 4.99
C SER A 216 -8.38 9.75 4.91
N ILE A 217 -9.06 9.82 3.77
CA ILE A 217 -10.28 9.08 3.46
C ILE A 217 -10.14 8.36 2.11
N ASN A 218 -10.59 7.12 2.00
CA ASN A 218 -10.59 6.37 0.74
C ASN A 218 -11.99 6.35 0.07
N ALA A 219 -12.07 5.75 -1.11
CA ALA A 219 -13.30 5.69 -1.90
C ALA A 219 -14.44 4.88 -1.25
N SER A 220 -14.14 3.98 -0.30
CA SER A 220 -15.15 3.23 0.45
C SER A 220 -15.63 3.96 1.72
N GLY A 221 -15.10 5.17 1.98
CA GLY A 221 -15.45 5.98 3.15
C GLY A 221 -14.72 5.57 4.43
N GLN A 222 -13.67 4.75 4.34
CA GLN A 222 -12.80 4.47 5.47
C GLN A 222 -11.91 5.68 5.74
N VAL A 223 -11.65 5.97 7.02
CA VAL A 223 -10.86 7.13 7.44
C VAL A 223 -9.71 6.66 8.33
N THR A 224 -8.49 7.13 8.09
CA THR A 224 -7.38 6.94 9.03
C THR A 224 -6.92 8.27 9.61
N GLY A 225 -6.31 8.20 10.80
CA GLY A 225 -5.86 9.37 11.53
C GLY A 225 -5.21 8.99 12.85
N GLY A 226 -5.00 10.00 13.70
CA GLY A 226 -4.46 9.81 15.05
C GLY A 226 -5.34 10.42 16.13
N TYR A 227 -5.19 9.96 17.37
CA TYR A 227 -5.86 10.53 18.54
C TYR A 227 -4.95 10.50 19.78
N SER A 228 -5.26 11.31 20.79
CA SER A 228 -4.59 11.27 22.11
C SER A 228 -5.62 11.14 23.23
N ASP A 229 -5.29 10.45 24.31
CA ASP A 229 -6.18 10.21 25.46
C ASP A 229 -5.79 10.98 26.72
N GLY A 230 -4.85 11.95 26.61
CA GLY A 230 -4.42 12.80 27.72
C GLY A 230 -3.29 12.21 28.56
N THR A 231 -2.79 11.02 28.25
CA THR A 231 -1.57 10.48 28.84
C THR A 231 -0.32 10.92 28.03
N PHE A 232 0.71 11.43 28.70
CA PHE A 232 1.93 11.90 28.01
C PHE A 232 2.59 10.73 27.25
N GLN A 233 2.87 10.92 25.94
CA GLN A 233 3.54 10.00 24.97
C GLN A 233 2.64 9.02 24.17
N ASN A 234 1.31 9.15 24.23
CA ASN A 234 0.37 8.21 23.61
C ASN A 234 -0.45 8.81 22.44
N SER A 235 0.23 9.23 21.36
CA SER A 235 -0.51 9.39 20.09
C SER A 235 -0.81 8.00 19.55
N HIS A 236 -2.09 7.67 19.38
CA HIS A 236 -2.55 6.40 18.84
C HIS A 236 -2.99 6.57 17.40
N GLY A 237 -2.83 5.52 16.59
CA GLY A 237 -3.41 5.47 15.26
C GLY A 237 -4.83 4.92 15.29
N PHE A 238 -5.67 5.29 14.31
CA PHE A 238 -6.96 4.64 14.10
C PHE A 238 -7.28 4.39 12.63
N LEU A 239 -8.12 3.37 12.38
CA LEU A 239 -8.86 3.16 11.15
C LEU A 239 -10.36 3.13 11.49
N TYR A 240 -11.11 4.08 10.97
CA TYR A 240 -12.56 4.14 11.08
C TYR A 240 -13.20 3.51 9.84
N SER A 241 -14.12 2.58 10.05
CA SER A 241 -14.87 1.92 8.99
C SER A 241 -16.26 1.55 9.47
N LYS A 242 -17.30 1.95 8.72
CA LYS A 242 -18.71 1.57 8.97
C LYS A 242 -19.16 1.80 10.44
N GLY A 243 -18.75 2.92 11.04
CA GLY A 243 -19.14 3.25 12.42
C GLY A 243 -18.24 2.69 13.51
N THR A 244 -17.19 1.94 13.18
CA THR A 244 -16.28 1.32 14.15
C THR A 244 -14.86 1.85 14.01
N PHE A 245 -14.22 2.14 15.14
CA PHE A 245 -12.79 2.47 15.20
C PHE A 245 -11.97 1.21 15.51
N THR A 246 -10.95 0.96 14.69
CA THR A 246 -9.88 0.00 14.96
C THR A 246 -8.63 0.78 15.37
N ILE A 247 -8.04 0.43 16.51
CA ILE A 247 -6.81 1.05 16.99
C ILE A 247 -5.63 0.49 16.19
N LEU A 248 -4.80 1.39 15.68
CA LEU A 248 -3.59 1.09 14.92
C LEU A 248 -2.36 1.50 15.73
N ASP A 249 -2.03 0.71 16.75
CA ASP A 249 -0.81 0.88 17.51
C ASP A 249 0.23 -0.14 17.07
N VAL A 250 1.38 0.35 16.58
CA VAL A 250 2.48 -0.52 16.19
C VAL A 250 3.06 -1.18 17.43
N PRO A 251 3.17 -2.52 17.47
CA PRO A 251 3.80 -3.22 18.59
C PRO A 251 5.23 -2.72 18.85
N GLY A 252 5.51 -2.29 20.08
CA GLY A 252 6.81 -1.77 20.49
C GLY A 252 7.02 -0.27 20.23
N ALA A 253 6.03 0.46 19.71
CA ALA A 253 6.05 1.91 19.70
C ALA A 253 5.92 2.44 21.14
N THR A 254 6.82 3.33 21.55
CA THR A 254 6.83 3.94 22.90
C THR A 254 6.54 5.44 22.88
N TYR A 255 6.55 6.07 21.71
CA TYR A 255 6.28 7.51 21.51
C TYR A 255 5.11 7.76 20.53
N GLY A 256 4.32 6.72 20.28
CA GLY A 256 3.08 6.80 19.52
C GLY A 256 3.15 6.31 18.08
N THR A 257 1.97 6.16 17.49
CA THR A 257 1.71 5.81 16.10
C THR A 257 0.95 6.93 15.40
N TYR A 258 1.38 7.29 14.20
CA TYR A 258 0.93 8.45 13.43
C TYR A 258 0.58 8.02 11.99
N PRO A 259 -0.63 7.49 11.75
CA PRO A 259 -1.12 7.22 10.41
C PRO A 259 -1.22 8.51 9.58
N ALA A 260 -0.79 8.45 8.32
CA ALA A 260 -0.78 9.57 7.40
C ALA A 260 -1.80 9.41 6.27
N SER A 261 -1.89 8.21 5.68
CA SER A 261 -2.71 7.96 4.49
C SER A 261 -3.24 6.54 4.46
N LEU A 262 -4.36 6.34 3.77
CA LEU A 262 -4.86 5.02 3.41
C LEU A 262 -5.24 4.91 1.94
N ASN A 263 -5.04 3.75 1.32
CA ASN A 263 -5.41 3.52 -0.08
C ASN A 263 -6.79 2.82 -0.22
N ALA A 264 -7.17 2.53 -1.46
CA ALA A 264 -8.46 1.90 -1.79
C ALA A 264 -8.62 0.46 -1.26
N SER A 265 -7.53 -0.28 -1.04
CA SER A 265 -7.56 -1.62 -0.43
C SER A 265 -7.59 -1.59 1.10
N GLY A 266 -7.53 -0.40 1.72
CA GLY A 266 -7.53 -0.23 3.16
C GLY A 266 -6.16 -0.36 3.81
N GLN A 267 -5.08 -0.38 3.02
CA GLN A 267 -3.73 -0.31 3.55
C GLN A 267 -3.46 1.08 4.10
N VAL A 268 -2.83 1.15 5.26
CA VAL A 268 -2.53 2.41 5.95
C VAL A 268 -1.03 2.60 6.03
N THR A 269 -0.52 3.77 5.69
CA THR A 269 0.89 4.12 5.92
C THR A 269 1.01 5.25 6.93
N GLY A 270 2.15 5.32 7.62
CA GLY A 270 2.44 6.37 8.58
C GLY A 270 3.79 6.17 9.26
N THR A 271 3.99 6.87 10.36
CA THR A 271 5.19 6.79 11.20
C THR A 271 4.83 6.22 12.56
N TYR A 272 5.71 5.43 13.16
CA TYR A 272 5.64 5.13 14.59
C TYR A 272 6.98 5.44 15.23
N CYS A 273 6.99 5.81 16.50
CA CYS A 273 8.21 6.20 17.20
C CYS A 273 8.44 5.33 18.44
N LYS A 274 9.70 4.96 18.65
CA LYS A 274 10.17 4.11 19.75
C LYS A 274 11.47 4.65 20.34
N ALA A 275 11.86 4.17 21.51
CA ALA A 275 13.19 4.44 22.07
C ALA A 275 14.27 3.96 21.09
N ALA A 276 15.23 4.83 20.78
CA ALA A 276 16.38 4.45 19.98
C ALA A 276 17.28 3.49 20.77
N LEU A 277 17.90 2.53 20.08
CA LEU A 277 18.80 1.54 20.68
C LEU A 277 20.24 2.08 20.88
N SER A 278 20.52 3.32 20.45
CA SER A 278 21.84 3.92 20.55
C SER A 278 21.96 4.83 21.78
N GLU A 279 23.14 4.87 22.41
CA GLU A 279 23.40 5.75 23.56
C GLU A 279 23.47 7.26 23.18
N ILE A 280 23.39 7.57 21.88
CA ILE A 280 23.55 8.92 21.33
C ILE A 280 22.19 9.52 20.91
N GLU A 281 21.18 8.69 20.67
CA GLU A 281 19.87 9.12 20.17
C GLU A 281 18.77 8.74 21.16
N THR A 282 17.77 9.60 21.32
CA THR A 282 16.69 9.37 22.28
C THR A 282 15.43 8.78 21.65
N THR A 283 15.27 8.84 20.32
CA THR A 283 14.04 8.44 19.62
C THR A 283 14.31 8.01 18.18
N ASP A 284 13.80 6.84 17.81
CA ASP A 284 13.80 6.28 16.45
C ASP A 284 12.36 6.27 15.91
N CYS A 285 12.15 6.78 14.69
CA CYS A 285 10.82 6.94 14.11
C CYS A 285 10.70 6.29 12.71
N PRO A 286 10.56 4.95 12.62
CA PRO A 286 10.39 4.26 11.35
C PRO A 286 9.04 4.53 10.69
N GLY A 287 8.98 4.30 9.38
CA GLY A 287 7.72 4.27 8.65
C GLY A 287 7.06 2.90 8.80
N PHE A 288 5.76 2.82 8.53
CA PHE A 288 5.04 1.55 8.45
C PHE A 288 4.05 1.51 7.29
N VAL A 289 3.70 0.29 6.88
CA VAL A 289 2.49 -0.04 6.14
C VAL A 289 1.72 -1.08 6.95
N TYR A 290 0.44 -0.83 7.18
CA TYR A 290 -0.50 -1.75 7.80
C TYR A 290 -1.40 -2.34 6.73
N SER A 291 -1.51 -3.67 6.69
CA SER A 291 -2.39 -4.42 5.79
C SER A 291 -2.90 -5.65 6.52
N ASP A 292 -4.21 -5.88 6.51
CA ASP A 292 -4.85 -7.10 7.02
C ASP A 292 -4.40 -7.53 8.43
N GLY A 293 -4.30 -6.58 9.36
CA GLY A 293 -3.88 -6.85 10.74
C GLY A 293 -2.37 -6.91 10.97
N THR A 294 -1.57 -6.77 9.92
CA THR A 294 -0.10 -6.89 9.98
C THR A 294 0.56 -5.54 9.72
N PHE A 295 1.57 -5.20 10.51
CA PHE A 295 2.45 -4.05 10.30
C PHE A 295 3.75 -4.50 9.62
N THR A 296 4.11 -3.82 8.54
CA THR A 296 5.40 -3.93 7.87
C THR A 296 6.16 -2.62 8.08
N THR A 297 7.33 -2.69 8.70
CA THR A 297 8.21 -1.53 8.86
C THR A 297 8.81 -1.13 7.51
N LEU A 298 8.75 0.16 7.20
CA LEU A 298 9.54 0.77 6.13
C LEU A 298 10.86 1.21 6.75
N ASP A 299 11.93 0.49 6.44
CA ASP A 299 13.27 0.76 6.94
C ASP A 299 14.16 1.23 5.80
N ILE A 300 14.51 2.53 5.82
CA ILE A 300 15.46 3.13 4.90
C ILE A 300 16.81 3.13 5.61
N PRO A 301 17.85 2.48 5.06
CA PRO A 301 19.16 2.45 5.70
C PRO A 301 19.65 3.84 6.07
N HIS A 302 20.09 4.01 7.32
CA HIS A 302 20.58 5.27 7.92
C HIS A 302 19.53 6.38 8.13
N ALA A 303 18.26 6.12 7.86
CA ALA A 303 17.20 7.06 8.20
C ALA A 303 16.90 7.01 9.70
N MET A 304 16.98 8.15 10.38
CA MET A 304 16.58 8.28 11.79
C MET A 304 15.09 8.50 11.97
N ARG A 305 14.46 9.10 10.95
CA ARG A 305 13.03 9.40 10.94
C ARG A 305 12.51 9.30 9.54
N ILE A 306 11.50 8.47 9.36
CA ILE A 306 10.80 8.27 8.09
C ILE A 306 9.38 8.78 8.28
N SER A 307 8.93 9.64 7.38
CA SER A 307 7.62 10.28 7.40
C SER A 307 6.90 10.02 6.08
N PRO A 308 6.25 8.85 5.96
CA PRO A 308 5.31 8.59 4.87
C PRO A 308 4.21 9.64 4.84
N THR A 309 3.87 10.12 3.64
CA THR A 309 2.81 11.11 3.41
C THR A 309 1.59 10.48 2.77
N ILE A 310 1.79 9.55 1.82
CA ILE A 310 0.70 9.00 1.00
C ILE A 310 1.03 7.58 0.51
N ILE A 311 -0.01 6.78 0.28
CA ILE A 311 0.06 5.44 -0.33
C ILE A 311 -0.95 5.33 -1.48
N ASN A 312 -0.52 4.88 -2.67
CA ASN A 312 -1.43 4.68 -3.83
C ASN A 312 -2.07 3.27 -3.84
N ALA A 313 -2.94 3.02 -4.82
CA ALA A 313 -3.61 1.72 -4.97
C ALA A 313 -2.67 0.53 -5.23
N SER A 314 -1.45 0.77 -5.74
CA SER A 314 -0.44 -0.28 -5.96
C SER A 314 0.43 -0.57 -4.73
N GLY A 315 0.19 0.14 -3.63
CA GLY A 315 0.96 0.02 -2.40
C GLY A 315 2.26 0.83 -2.39
N GLN A 316 2.52 1.66 -3.40
CA GLN A 316 3.67 2.56 -3.39
C GLN A 316 3.45 3.67 -2.37
N VAL A 317 4.43 3.87 -1.50
CA VAL A 317 4.43 4.89 -0.47
C VAL A 317 5.40 5.99 -0.85
N VAL A 318 4.94 7.24 -0.72
CA VAL A 318 5.80 8.42 -0.84
C VAL A 318 5.93 9.08 0.52
N GLY A 319 7.09 9.70 0.77
CA GLY A 319 7.32 10.47 1.96
C GLY A 319 8.70 11.11 1.98
N SER A 320 9.11 11.56 3.17
CA SER A 320 10.44 12.08 3.43
C SER A 320 11.14 11.35 4.57
N TYR A 321 12.47 11.33 4.59
CA TYR A 321 13.25 10.86 5.73
C TYR A 321 14.45 11.77 6.02
N TYR A 322 14.98 11.66 7.24
CA TYR A 322 16.19 12.37 7.68
C TYR A 322 17.32 11.37 7.89
N ASP A 323 18.49 11.61 7.30
CA ASP A 323 19.72 10.87 7.62
C ASP A 323 20.44 11.51 8.82
N GLY A 324 20.96 10.67 9.71
CA GLY A 324 21.67 11.12 10.91
C GLY A 324 23.11 11.51 10.62
N GLY A 325 23.36 12.80 10.44
CA GLY A 325 24.67 13.41 10.60
C GLY A 325 24.53 14.67 11.44
N TYR A 326 25.35 14.83 12.50
CA TYR A 326 25.28 15.95 13.46
C TYR A 326 24.97 17.31 12.79
N GLY A 327 23.73 17.79 12.97
CA GLY A 327 23.19 19.01 12.37
C GLY A 327 21.71 18.84 11.97
N PRO A 328 21.02 19.89 11.50
CA PRO A 328 19.72 19.73 10.85
C PRO A 328 19.94 18.95 9.55
N GLY A 329 19.90 17.61 9.64
CA GLY A 329 20.10 16.70 8.51
C GLY A 329 19.19 17.09 7.34
N ARG A 330 19.70 16.91 6.11
CA ARG A 330 18.93 17.22 4.92
C ARG A 330 17.79 16.20 4.82
N PRO A 331 16.52 16.63 4.75
CA PRO A 331 15.45 15.69 4.48
C PRO A 331 15.50 15.28 3.00
N TYR A 332 15.44 13.98 2.77
CA TYR A 332 15.34 13.37 1.46
C TYR A 332 13.92 12.92 1.23
N SER A 333 13.47 12.90 -0.02
CA SER A 333 12.20 12.27 -0.40
C SER A 333 12.42 10.86 -0.94
N PHE A 334 11.42 10.01 -0.82
CA PHE A 334 11.49 8.64 -1.31
C PHE A 334 10.18 8.18 -1.94
N ILE A 335 10.29 7.17 -2.82
CA ILE A 335 9.22 6.24 -3.19
C ILE A 335 9.62 4.87 -2.66
N ALA A 336 8.83 4.30 -1.75
CA ALA A 336 8.94 2.92 -1.34
C ALA A 336 7.98 2.10 -2.21
N THR A 337 8.53 1.22 -3.03
CA THR A 337 7.76 0.32 -3.89
C THR A 337 7.77 -1.07 -3.26
N PRO A 338 6.61 -1.69 -2.97
CA PRO A 338 6.55 -3.04 -2.45
C PRO A 338 7.39 -3.99 -3.32
N VAL A 339 8.29 -4.73 -2.68
CA VAL A 339 8.99 -5.84 -3.32
C VAL A 339 8.07 -7.03 -3.15
N CYS A 340 7.44 -7.43 -4.24
CA CYS A 340 6.64 -8.63 -4.24
C CYS A 340 7.63 -9.82 -4.13
N ALA A 341 7.90 -10.28 -2.89
CA ALA A 341 8.77 -11.44 -2.67
C ALA A 341 8.14 -12.65 -3.36
N ALA A 342 8.93 -13.32 -4.20
CA ALA A 342 8.53 -14.60 -4.76
C ALA A 342 8.72 -15.65 -3.66
N PRO A 343 7.70 -16.47 -3.36
CA PRO A 343 7.89 -17.57 -2.43
C PRO A 343 8.93 -18.53 -2.99
N THR A 344 9.66 -19.18 -2.09
CA THR A 344 10.64 -20.20 -2.47
C THR A 344 9.92 -21.51 -2.74
N VAL A 345 10.25 -22.14 -3.86
CA VAL A 345 9.83 -23.52 -4.13
C VAL A 345 11.01 -24.46 -4.20
N THR A 346 10.90 -25.50 -3.40
CA THR A 346 11.90 -26.54 -3.28
C THR A 346 11.32 -27.82 -3.86
N ILE A 347 11.94 -28.36 -4.90
CA ILE A 347 11.63 -29.70 -5.39
C ILE A 347 12.39 -30.70 -4.53
N HIS A 348 11.67 -31.58 -3.83
CA HIS A 348 12.25 -32.66 -3.03
C HIS A 348 12.55 -33.88 -3.89
N THR A 349 11.59 -34.32 -4.72
CA THR A 349 11.78 -35.46 -5.61
C THR A 349 11.17 -35.20 -6.99
N LEU A 350 11.80 -35.76 -8.02
CA LEU A 350 11.31 -35.81 -9.40
C LEU A 350 11.56 -37.23 -9.91
N THR A 351 10.50 -38.00 -10.14
CA THR A 351 10.58 -39.43 -10.50
C THR A 351 9.64 -39.76 -11.64
N THR A 352 9.96 -40.78 -12.45
CA THR A 352 9.07 -41.21 -13.54
C THR A 352 7.80 -41.85 -13.01
N ALA A 353 6.65 -41.49 -13.57
CA ALA A 353 5.36 -42.04 -13.17
C ALA A 353 4.98 -43.28 -14.03
N PRO A 354 4.30 -44.29 -13.47
CA PRO A 354 3.97 -45.53 -14.18
C PRO A 354 3.11 -45.38 -15.45
N GLN A 355 2.36 -44.28 -15.60
CA GLN A 355 1.48 -44.03 -16.76
C GLN A 355 2.08 -43.06 -17.79
N GLY A 356 3.38 -42.77 -17.71
CA GLY A 356 4.01 -41.67 -18.44
C GLY A 356 3.93 -40.36 -17.67
N GLY A 357 4.94 -39.50 -17.85
CA GLY A 357 5.11 -38.27 -17.06
C GLY A 357 5.98 -38.45 -15.81
N PHE A 358 5.92 -37.48 -14.92
CA PHE A 358 6.74 -37.45 -13.70
C PHE A 358 5.89 -37.19 -12.46
N ARG A 359 6.27 -37.81 -11.34
CA ARG A 359 5.83 -37.45 -10.00
C ARG A 359 6.82 -36.46 -9.41
N ILE A 360 6.32 -35.32 -8.96
CA ILE A 360 7.06 -34.24 -8.32
C ILE A 360 6.56 -34.10 -6.89
N THR A 361 7.47 -34.12 -5.94
CA THR A 361 7.18 -33.67 -4.57
C THR A 361 8.01 -32.45 -4.24
N GLY A 362 7.48 -31.55 -3.43
CA GLY A 362 8.16 -30.33 -3.06
C GLY A 362 7.45 -29.58 -1.95
N SER A 363 7.98 -28.39 -1.65
CA SER A 363 7.40 -27.47 -0.67
C SER A 363 7.45 -26.03 -1.18
N ILE A 364 6.48 -25.24 -0.74
CA ILE A 364 6.39 -23.79 -0.93
C ILE A 364 6.56 -23.12 0.43
N THR A 365 7.55 -22.23 0.51
CA THR A 365 7.83 -21.44 1.71
C THR A 365 7.93 -19.96 1.40
N ASP A 366 7.62 -19.12 2.39
CA ASP A 366 7.92 -17.70 2.39
C ASP A 366 8.78 -17.40 3.61
N ASP A 367 9.99 -16.87 3.40
CA ASP A 367 11.00 -16.68 4.45
C ASP A 367 11.22 -17.93 5.33
N GLY A 368 11.18 -19.11 4.71
CA GLY A 368 11.30 -20.41 5.40
C GLY A 368 10.02 -20.91 6.08
N ALA A 369 8.95 -20.12 6.18
CA ALA A 369 7.67 -20.53 6.74
C ALA A 369 6.81 -21.27 5.70
N PRO A 370 6.18 -22.41 6.02
CA PRO A 370 5.36 -23.15 5.06
C PRO A 370 4.09 -22.40 4.65
N LEU A 371 3.86 -22.38 3.34
CA LEU A 371 2.89 -21.50 2.72
C LEU A 371 1.71 -22.26 2.11
N CYS A 372 0.48 -21.81 2.41
CA CYS A 372 -0.71 -22.30 1.71
C CYS A 372 -0.75 -21.63 0.33
N ALA A 373 -0.64 -22.45 -0.71
CA ALA A 373 -0.44 -22.01 -2.07
C ALA A 373 -1.15 -22.95 -3.06
N LEU A 374 -1.50 -22.43 -4.24
CA LEU A 374 -1.86 -23.25 -5.39
C LEU A 374 -0.57 -23.58 -6.13
N VAL A 375 -0.30 -24.87 -6.33
CA VAL A 375 0.75 -25.38 -7.22
C VAL A 375 0.09 -25.85 -8.49
N LEU A 376 0.54 -25.38 -9.65
CA LEU A 376 0.08 -25.81 -10.97
C LEU A 376 1.28 -26.34 -11.77
N ALA A 377 1.19 -27.54 -12.31
CA ALA A 377 2.22 -28.12 -13.16
C ALA A 377 1.59 -28.85 -14.34
N ASN A 378 1.93 -28.41 -15.57
CA ASN A 378 1.47 -29.03 -16.82
C ASN A 378 -0.01 -29.45 -16.81
N GLY A 379 -0.91 -28.54 -16.39
CA GLY A 379 -2.36 -28.76 -16.35
C GLY A 379 -2.89 -29.52 -15.13
N GLN A 380 -2.03 -29.98 -14.22
CA GLN A 380 -2.42 -30.54 -12.91
C GLN A 380 -2.21 -29.51 -11.81
N PHE A 381 -3.00 -29.55 -10.74
CA PHE A 381 -2.88 -28.61 -9.65
C PHE A 381 -3.14 -29.23 -8.27
N LEU A 382 -2.63 -28.58 -7.22
CA LEU A 382 -2.84 -28.94 -5.82
C LEU A 382 -2.79 -27.70 -4.92
N PHE A 383 -3.58 -27.70 -3.84
CA PHE A 383 -3.45 -26.72 -2.76
C PHE A 383 -2.56 -27.26 -1.64
N THR A 384 -1.54 -26.50 -1.22
CA THR A 384 -0.58 -26.88 -0.17
C THR A 384 -1.04 -26.46 1.23
N CYS A 385 -2.34 -26.55 1.52
CA CYS A 385 -2.94 -25.89 2.69
C CYS A 385 -3.13 -26.80 3.92
N GLY A 386 -2.51 -27.98 3.94
CA GLY A 386 -2.49 -28.84 5.12
C GLY A 386 -3.36 -30.11 5.06
N ASP A 387 -3.84 -30.51 3.89
CA ASP A 387 -4.59 -31.77 3.70
C ASP A 387 -4.49 -32.23 2.23
N PRO A 388 -4.01 -33.46 1.91
CA PRO A 388 -3.54 -34.53 2.81
C PRO A 388 -2.06 -34.38 3.24
N LEU A 389 -1.36 -33.38 2.72
CA LEU A 389 0.05 -33.13 3.00
C LEU A 389 0.22 -32.03 4.05
N PRO A 390 1.37 -31.95 4.75
CA PRO A 390 1.70 -30.80 5.58
C PRO A 390 1.54 -29.49 4.80
N LYS A 391 1.16 -28.41 5.51
CA LYS A 391 1.06 -27.08 4.90
C LYS A 391 2.39 -26.73 4.23
N GLY A 392 2.36 -26.19 3.02
CA GLY A 392 3.54 -25.93 2.19
C GLY A 392 3.85 -27.06 1.21
N ASP A 393 3.55 -28.31 1.53
CA ASP A 393 3.99 -29.46 0.75
C ASP A 393 3.05 -29.77 -0.42
N PHE A 394 3.64 -30.23 -1.53
CA PHE A 394 2.92 -30.76 -2.68
C PHE A 394 3.47 -32.09 -3.17
N ASP A 395 2.57 -32.89 -3.73
CA ASP A 395 2.83 -34.16 -4.40
C ASP A 395 1.92 -34.26 -5.62
N LEU A 396 2.49 -34.16 -6.81
CA LEU A 396 1.78 -34.08 -8.06
C LEU A 396 2.35 -35.07 -9.07
N THR A 397 1.48 -35.80 -9.76
CA THR A 397 1.87 -36.56 -10.96
C THR A 397 1.44 -35.77 -12.19
N VAL A 398 2.40 -35.42 -13.03
CA VAL A 398 2.23 -34.45 -14.11
C VAL A 398 2.71 -35.02 -15.45
N PRO A 399 2.00 -34.77 -16.56
CA PRO A 399 2.51 -35.07 -17.89
C PRO A 399 3.67 -34.13 -18.24
N VAL A 400 4.52 -34.51 -19.18
CA VAL A 400 5.50 -33.59 -19.79
C VAL A 400 4.89 -32.86 -20.97
N ASP A 401 5.43 -31.69 -21.31
CA ASP A 401 5.12 -31.03 -22.58
C ASP A 401 5.81 -31.74 -23.77
N ASP A 402 5.56 -31.23 -24.98
CA ASP A 402 6.09 -31.78 -26.23
C ASP A 402 7.64 -31.75 -26.30
N GLN A 403 8.29 -31.00 -25.41
CA GLN A 403 9.74 -30.88 -25.26
C GLN A 403 10.29 -31.71 -24.11
N GLY A 404 9.45 -32.51 -23.43
CA GLY A 404 9.84 -33.34 -22.30
C GLY A 404 10.07 -32.58 -20.99
N GLN A 405 9.58 -31.34 -20.90
CA GLN A 405 9.75 -30.46 -19.74
C GLN A 405 8.48 -30.39 -18.88
N ILE A 406 8.68 -29.94 -17.65
CA ILE A 406 7.60 -29.63 -16.71
C ILE A 406 7.72 -28.19 -16.30
N THR A 407 6.64 -27.42 -16.45
CA THR A 407 6.57 -26.04 -15.94
C THR A 407 5.68 -26.01 -14.71
N LEU A 408 6.28 -25.67 -13.57
CA LEU A 408 5.64 -25.45 -12.29
C LEU A 408 5.34 -23.96 -12.11
N PHE A 409 4.13 -23.64 -11.70
CA PHE A 409 3.73 -22.35 -11.21
C PHE A 409 3.29 -22.50 -9.76
N GLY A 410 3.64 -21.55 -8.91
CA GLY A 410 3.04 -21.48 -7.58
C GLY A 410 2.55 -20.09 -7.24
N PHE A 411 1.48 -20.08 -6.46
CA PHE A 411 0.73 -18.89 -6.14
C PHE A 411 0.35 -18.91 -4.67
N SER A 412 0.61 -17.83 -3.95
CA SER A 412 0.11 -17.67 -2.59
C SER A 412 -0.49 -16.28 -2.38
N SER A 413 -1.46 -16.22 -1.48
CA SER A 413 -2.11 -14.99 -1.10
C SER A 413 -1.09 -13.98 -0.59
N GLY A 414 -1.06 -12.78 -1.18
CA GLY A 414 -0.16 -11.71 -0.77
C GLY A 414 1.26 -11.78 -1.34
N LEU A 415 1.61 -12.80 -2.13
CA LEU A 415 2.94 -12.94 -2.74
C LEU A 415 2.88 -12.93 -4.27
N ALA A 416 4.00 -12.62 -4.90
CA ALA A 416 4.13 -12.69 -6.36
C ALA A 416 3.99 -14.15 -6.86
N PRO A 417 3.29 -14.37 -7.98
CA PRO A 417 3.39 -15.64 -8.70
C PRO A 417 4.83 -15.92 -9.10
N PHE A 418 5.25 -17.19 -9.07
CA PHE A 418 6.55 -17.60 -9.61
C PHE A 418 6.40 -18.82 -10.52
N GLN A 419 7.41 -19.02 -11.38
CA GLN A 419 7.49 -20.10 -12.35
C GLN A 419 8.85 -20.81 -12.25
N GLN A 420 8.86 -22.14 -12.33
CA GLN A 420 10.06 -22.97 -12.40
C GLN A 420 9.89 -24.07 -13.45
N THR A 421 10.86 -24.21 -14.36
CA THR A 421 10.87 -25.27 -15.38
C THR A 421 11.86 -26.37 -15.00
N LEU A 422 11.47 -27.63 -15.19
CA LEU A 422 12.23 -28.83 -14.85
C LEU A 422 12.48 -29.68 -16.11
N GLY A 423 13.73 -30.06 -16.38
CA GLY A 423 14.13 -30.89 -17.54
C GLY A 423 15.65 -31.15 -17.60
N PRO A 424 16.17 -32.01 -18.52
CA PRO A 424 17.56 -32.50 -18.51
C PRO A 424 18.65 -31.48 -18.89
N GLY A 425 18.31 -30.22 -19.18
CA GLY A 425 19.27 -29.17 -19.55
C GLY A 425 18.84 -27.80 -19.02
N ALA A 426 19.57 -27.30 -18.02
CA ALA A 426 19.65 -25.93 -17.49
C ALA A 426 19.44 -24.81 -18.54
N LEU A 427 18.89 -23.59 -18.29
CA LEU A 427 18.72 -22.70 -17.12
C LEU A 427 17.72 -21.55 -17.50
N PRO A 428 17.34 -20.60 -16.62
CA PRO A 428 15.95 -20.25 -16.25
C PRO A 428 15.34 -19.05 -17.00
N ALA A 429 14.02 -18.87 -16.82
CA ALA A 429 13.42 -17.54 -16.75
C ALA A 429 12.45 -17.50 -15.57
N SER A 430 12.94 -17.06 -14.40
CA SER A 430 12.05 -16.56 -13.36
C SER A 430 11.40 -15.28 -13.89
N VAL A 431 10.11 -15.31 -14.18
CA VAL A 431 9.36 -14.08 -14.45
C VAL A 431 9.03 -13.48 -13.08
N ASN A 432 9.86 -12.53 -12.64
CA ASN A 432 9.56 -11.75 -11.46
C ASN A 432 8.36 -10.85 -11.76
N ALA A 433 7.39 -10.80 -10.84
CA ALA A 433 6.29 -9.85 -10.93
C ALA A 433 6.85 -8.42 -10.90
N THR A 434 6.42 -7.60 -11.86
CA THR A 434 6.81 -6.19 -11.95
C THR A 434 5.82 -5.27 -11.24
N SER A 435 4.69 -5.76 -10.70
CA SER A 435 3.77 -4.93 -9.92
C SER A 435 2.92 -5.72 -8.92
N CYS A 436 2.66 -5.10 -7.76
CA CYS A 436 1.71 -5.57 -6.76
C CYS A 436 0.29 -5.02 -7.02
N ALA A 437 -0.05 -4.64 -8.27
CA ALA A 437 -1.37 -4.14 -8.62
C ALA A 437 -2.42 -5.26 -8.64
N THR A 438 -3.60 -4.99 -8.08
CA THR A 438 -4.71 -5.96 -8.05
C THR A 438 -5.58 -5.82 -9.31
N PRO A 439 -5.80 -6.90 -10.08
CA PRO A 439 -6.74 -6.90 -11.21
C PRO A 439 -8.18 -6.58 -10.77
N LYS A 440 -8.95 -5.97 -11.66
CA LYS A 440 -10.40 -5.79 -11.50
C LYS A 440 -11.15 -6.92 -12.19
N VAL A 441 -12.17 -7.45 -11.51
CA VAL A 441 -13.12 -8.42 -12.09
C VAL A 441 -14.52 -7.89 -12.14
N THR A 442 -15.17 -8.17 -13.26
CA THR A 442 -16.60 -8.00 -13.47
C THR A 442 -17.20 -9.35 -13.79
N TYR A 443 -18.38 -9.66 -13.23
CA TYR A 443 -19.04 -10.94 -13.42
C TYR A 443 -20.56 -10.80 -13.38
N THR A 444 -21.22 -11.81 -13.92
CA THR A 444 -22.66 -12.08 -13.80
C THR A 444 -22.86 -13.53 -13.44
N THR A 445 -23.94 -13.82 -12.69
CA THR A 445 -24.32 -15.17 -12.28
C THR A 445 -25.69 -15.53 -12.83
N ALA A 446 -25.85 -16.80 -13.21
CA ALA A 446 -27.14 -17.37 -13.61
C ALA A 446 -27.29 -18.77 -13.01
N ALA A 447 -28.52 -19.16 -12.66
CA ALA A 447 -28.81 -20.51 -12.22
C ALA A 447 -28.53 -21.53 -13.34
N ALA A 448 -27.93 -22.66 -13.00
CA ALA A 448 -27.67 -23.78 -13.89
C ALA A 448 -28.32 -25.06 -13.31
N PRO A 449 -28.53 -26.11 -14.13
CA PRO A 449 -29.07 -27.39 -13.65
C PRO A 449 -28.28 -27.97 -12.46
N GLU A 450 -28.93 -28.85 -11.70
CA GLU A 450 -28.32 -29.57 -10.56
C GLU A 450 -27.85 -28.68 -9.40
N GLY A 451 -28.47 -27.51 -9.21
CA GLY A 451 -28.13 -26.60 -8.11
C GLY A 451 -26.78 -25.89 -8.28
N ARG A 452 -26.29 -25.80 -9.52
CA ARG A 452 -25.05 -25.07 -9.88
C ARG A 452 -25.37 -23.67 -10.38
N PHE A 453 -24.32 -22.87 -10.57
CA PHE A 453 -24.42 -21.52 -11.13
C PHE A 453 -23.42 -21.34 -12.26
N ARG A 454 -23.90 -20.79 -13.38
CA ARG A 454 -23.04 -20.30 -14.45
C ARG A 454 -22.54 -18.91 -14.08
N LEU A 455 -21.25 -18.69 -14.24
CA LEU A 455 -20.52 -17.48 -13.94
C LEU A 455 -19.83 -17.02 -15.22
N THR A 456 -20.19 -15.84 -15.70
CA THR A 456 -19.56 -15.21 -16.87
C THR A 456 -18.98 -13.86 -16.49
N GLY A 457 -17.82 -13.49 -17.02
CA GLY A 457 -17.19 -12.23 -16.65
C GLY A 457 -15.90 -11.93 -17.39
N SER A 458 -15.19 -10.90 -16.92
CA SER A 458 -13.92 -10.47 -17.49
C SER A 458 -12.92 -10.00 -16.43
N ILE A 459 -11.62 -10.21 -16.69
CA ILE A 459 -10.49 -9.75 -15.87
C ILE A 459 -9.74 -8.63 -16.61
N THR A 460 -9.56 -7.48 -15.94
CA THR A 460 -8.88 -6.31 -16.52
C THR A 460 -7.89 -5.65 -15.55
N LEU A 461 -6.86 -4.96 -16.07
CA LEU A 461 -6.00 -4.06 -15.31
C LEU A 461 -5.97 -2.70 -16.00
N GLY A 462 -6.34 -1.63 -15.29
CA GLY A 462 -6.41 -0.30 -15.91
C GLY A 462 -7.40 -0.18 -17.09
N GLY A 463 -8.30 -1.16 -17.26
CA GLY A 463 -9.19 -1.27 -18.42
C GLY A 463 -8.74 -2.27 -19.50
N ASP A 464 -7.49 -2.76 -19.44
CA ASP A 464 -6.95 -3.69 -20.42
C ASP A 464 -7.25 -5.16 -20.06
N PRO A 465 -7.73 -6.00 -21.00
CA PRO A 465 -8.02 -7.41 -20.73
C PRO A 465 -6.77 -8.25 -20.46
N LEU A 466 -6.84 -9.07 -19.40
CA LEU A 466 -5.73 -9.89 -18.91
C LEU A 466 -5.88 -11.36 -19.28
N CYS A 467 -4.76 -12.03 -19.53
CA CYS A 467 -4.72 -13.49 -19.60
C CYS A 467 -4.51 -14.00 -18.17
N ALA A 468 -5.52 -14.69 -17.64
CA ALA A 468 -5.58 -15.09 -16.25
C ALA A 468 -6.22 -16.48 -16.06
N LEU A 469 -5.79 -17.22 -15.04
CA LEU A 469 -6.52 -18.37 -14.51
C LEU A 469 -7.64 -17.87 -13.61
N VAL A 470 -8.85 -18.35 -13.83
CA VAL A 470 -10.02 -18.12 -12.98
C VAL A 470 -10.33 -19.43 -12.30
N LEU A 471 -10.50 -19.42 -10.97
CA LEU A 471 -10.89 -20.56 -10.18
C LEU A 471 -12.10 -20.19 -9.33
N ALA A 472 -13.18 -20.96 -9.40
CA ALA A 472 -14.36 -20.76 -8.57
C ALA A 472 -14.88 -22.10 -8.05
N ASN A 473 -14.95 -22.22 -6.72
CA ASN A 473 -15.48 -23.39 -6.01
C ASN A 473 -15.04 -24.75 -6.61
N GLY A 474 -13.74 -24.89 -6.89
CA GLY A 474 -13.13 -26.12 -7.41
C GLY A 474 -13.20 -26.32 -8.93
N GLN A 475 -13.73 -25.35 -9.69
CA GLN A 475 -13.68 -25.31 -11.16
C GLN A 475 -12.70 -24.23 -11.63
N PHE A 476 -12.11 -24.38 -12.82
CA PHE A 476 -11.16 -23.40 -13.35
C PHE A 476 -11.24 -23.20 -14.87
N LEU A 477 -10.77 -22.04 -15.36
CA LEU A 477 -10.66 -21.69 -16.78
C LEU A 477 -9.51 -20.68 -17.00
N PHE A 478 -8.84 -20.73 -18.15
CA PHE A 478 -7.90 -19.70 -18.59
C PHE A 478 -8.58 -18.67 -19.51
N THR A 479 -8.33 -17.38 -19.30
CA THR A 479 -8.98 -16.25 -20.01
C THR A 479 -8.12 -15.69 -21.13
N CYS A 480 -7.38 -16.55 -21.83
CA CYS A 480 -6.27 -16.13 -22.70
C CYS A 480 -6.63 -16.03 -24.20
N GLY A 481 -7.92 -16.02 -24.55
CA GLY A 481 -8.36 -15.80 -25.93
C GLY A 481 -8.92 -17.02 -26.66
N ASP A 482 -9.18 -18.13 -25.97
CA ASP A 482 -9.81 -19.33 -26.57
C ASP A 482 -10.55 -20.14 -25.48
N PRO A 483 -11.86 -20.45 -25.61
CA PRO A 483 -12.78 -20.11 -26.71
C PRO A 483 -13.39 -18.70 -26.59
N LEU A 484 -13.06 -17.95 -25.55
CA LEU A 484 -13.60 -16.63 -25.25
C LEU A 484 -12.58 -15.54 -25.56
N PRO A 485 -13.00 -14.27 -25.77
CA PRO A 485 -12.08 -13.14 -25.86
C PRO A 485 -11.11 -13.09 -24.68
N LYS A 486 -9.91 -12.56 -24.91
CA LYS A 486 -8.91 -12.39 -23.83
C LYS A 486 -9.52 -11.56 -22.69
N GLY A 487 -9.32 -12.00 -21.46
CA GLY A 487 -9.95 -11.43 -20.26
C GLY A 487 -11.23 -12.16 -19.84
N ASP A 488 -11.95 -12.78 -20.77
CA ASP A 488 -13.29 -13.29 -20.51
C ASP A 488 -13.27 -14.73 -19.98
N PHE A 489 -14.22 -15.03 -19.08
CA PHE A 489 -14.46 -16.36 -18.54
C PHE A 489 -15.93 -16.76 -18.57
N ASP A 490 -16.17 -18.07 -18.66
CA ASP A 490 -17.47 -18.72 -18.55
C ASP A 490 -17.32 -20.07 -17.85
N LEU A 491 -17.86 -20.18 -16.63
CA LEU A 491 -17.67 -21.32 -15.73
C LEU A 491 -19.01 -21.77 -15.16
N THR A 492 -19.24 -23.07 -14.99
CA THR A 492 -20.38 -23.58 -14.22
C THR A 492 -19.90 -24.19 -12.91
N VAL A 493 -20.28 -23.61 -11.78
CA VAL A 493 -19.69 -23.90 -10.46
C VAL A 493 -20.75 -24.27 -9.42
N PRO A 494 -20.44 -25.18 -8.47
CA PRO A 494 -21.31 -25.45 -7.33
C PRO A 494 -21.25 -24.30 -6.30
N LEU A 495 -22.21 -24.23 -5.38
CA LEU A 495 -22.12 -23.36 -4.19
C LEU A 495 -21.21 -23.98 -3.12
N ASN A 496 -20.58 -23.14 -2.29
CA ASN A 496 -19.91 -23.61 -1.08
C ASN A 496 -20.93 -23.96 0.02
N GLY A 497 -20.46 -24.51 1.15
CA GLY A 497 -21.31 -24.90 2.28
C GLY A 497 -22.12 -23.77 2.94
N TYR A 498 -21.87 -22.51 2.56
CA TYR A 498 -22.58 -21.31 3.01
C TYR A 498 -23.48 -20.70 1.93
N GLY A 499 -23.67 -21.38 0.80
CA GLY A 499 -24.48 -20.88 -0.32
C GLY A 499 -23.81 -19.76 -1.12
N GLN A 500 -22.49 -19.64 -1.04
CA GLN A 500 -21.71 -18.57 -1.69
C GLN A 500 -20.81 -19.10 -2.80
N ILE A 501 -20.41 -18.21 -3.71
CA ILE A 501 -19.40 -18.45 -4.73
C ILE A 501 -18.17 -17.62 -4.36
N THR A 502 -17.02 -18.28 -4.25
CA THR A 502 -15.73 -17.61 -4.09
C THR A 502 -14.95 -17.73 -5.39
N LEU A 503 -14.73 -16.59 -6.03
CA LEU A 503 -13.93 -16.44 -7.23
C LEU A 503 -12.51 -16.06 -6.87
N PHE A 504 -11.55 -16.82 -7.35
CA PHE A 504 -10.15 -16.47 -7.38
C PHE A 504 -9.75 -16.21 -8.83
N GLY A 505 -8.93 -15.19 -9.06
CA GLY A 505 -8.26 -15.08 -10.34
C GLY A 505 -6.80 -14.69 -10.22
N PHE A 506 -6.04 -15.16 -11.20
CA PHE A 506 -4.60 -15.14 -11.21
C PHE A 506 -4.12 -14.68 -12.57
N SER A 507 -3.45 -13.54 -12.62
CA SER A 507 -2.75 -13.08 -13.82
C SER A 507 -1.26 -13.10 -13.55
N ALA A 508 -0.47 -13.55 -14.52
CA ALA A 508 0.98 -13.53 -14.41
C ALA A 508 1.47 -12.11 -14.09
N GLY A 509 2.37 -11.98 -13.10
CA GLY A 509 2.97 -10.71 -12.70
C GLY A 509 2.10 -9.76 -11.88
N LEU A 510 0.92 -10.20 -11.40
CA LEU A 510 -0.02 -9.42 -10.59
C LEU A 510 -0.39 -10.19 -9.30
N LEU A 511 -0.86 -9.47 -8.28
CA LEU A 511 -1.36 -10.11 -7.05
C LEU A 511 -2.60 -10.97 -7.36
N PRO A 512 -2.75 -12.13 -6.71
CA PRO A 512 -3.99 -12.89 -6.77
C PRO A 512 -5.12 -12.06 -6.14
N PHE A 513 -6.33 -12.17 -6.68
CA PHE A 513 -7.51 -11.53 -6.08
C PHE A 513 -8.55 -12.58 -5.69
N GLN A 514 -9.34 -12.26 -4.66
CA GLN A 514 -10.46 -13.05 -4.18
C GLN A 514 -11.72 -12.19 -4.14
N GLN A 515 -12.83 -12.72 -4.65
CA GLN A 515 -14.14 -12.11 -4.50
C GLN A 515 -15.17 -13.16 -4.10
N THR A 516 -15.84 -12.93 -2.96
CA THR A 516 -16.93 -13.78 -2.47
C THR A 516 -18.26 -13.08 -2.70
N PHE A 517 -19.25 -13.79 -3.23
CA PHE A 517 -20.58 -13.26 -3.44
C PHE A 517 -21.66 -14.32 -3.24
N SER A 518 -22.83 -13.86 -2.81
CA SER A 518 -24.04 -14.66 -2.74
C SER A 518 -24.79 -14.51 -4.07
N PRO A 519 -25.26 -15.61 -4.70
CA PRO A 519 -26.16 -15.51 -5.83
C PRO A 519 -27.43 -14.77 -5.40
N ALA A 520 -27.94 -13.87 -6.24
CA ALA A 520 -29.27 -13.30 -6.01
C ALA A 520 -30.30 -14.45 -5.98
N PRO A 521 -31.29 -14.44 -5.06
CA PRO A 521 -32.34 -15.45 -5.06
C PRO A 521 -33.04 -15.40 -6.42
N SER A 522 -33.09 -16.54 -7.13
CA SER A 522 -33.83 -16.62 -8.38
C SER A 522 -35.30 -16.34 -8.06
N THR A 523 -35.83 -15.23 -8.57
CA THR A 523 -37.26 -15.16 -8.82
C THR A 523 -37.52 -16.14 -9.95
N SER A 524 -38.14 -17.29 -9.66
CA SER A 524 -38.64 -18.18 -10.70
C SER A 524 -39.57 -17.37 -11.62
N PRO A 525 -39.53 -17.57 -12.95
CA PRO A 525 -40.52 -17.02 -13.86
C PRO A 525 -41.93 -17.55 -13.56
#